data_AF-A0A7J8A826-F1
#
_entry.id   AF-A0A7J8A826-F1
#
_cell.length_a   1.000
_cell.length_b   1.000
_cell.length_c   1.000
_cell.angle_alpha   90.00
_cell.angle_beta   90.00
_cell.angle_gamma   90.00
#
_symmetry.space_group_name_H-M   'P 1'
#
loop_
_entity.id
_entity.type
_entity.pdbx_description
1 polymer ?
#
loop_
_entity_poly.entity_id
_entity_poly.type
_entity_poly.pdbx_seq_one_letter_code
_entity_poly.pdbx_strand_id
1 'polypeptide(L)'
;MYTPNSGAPKYIQKLLEDVKGEIDSNTIIVGDFNTPLSPMVKSSKQKISKETSFLNDSLDQIKLINIFRTFHPKGQNIHSSQVHMGHFQNRLYIGSQAKLLQVQEDRNHIKHLLRSQWYKTGNPLQ
;
A
#
# COMPACT_ATOMS: atom_id res chain seq x y z
N MET A 1 0.24 -5.50 13.33
CA MET A 1 -0.55 -6.74 13.48
C MET A 1 0.14 -7.92 12.83
N TYR A 2 -0.08 -9.12 13.39
CA TYR A 2 0.32 -10.39 12.79
C TYR A 2 -0.92 -11.24 12.54
N THR A 3 -1.06 -11.82 11.35
CA THR A 3 -2.23 -12.62 10.98
C THR A 3 -1.91 -14.12 10.91
N PRO A 4 -2.87 -14.99 11.28
CA PRO A 4 -2.71 -16.43 11.10
C PRO A 4 -2.50 -16.80 9.63
N ASN A 5 -1.66 -17.81 9.34
CA ASN A 5 -1.41 -18.28 7.97
C ASN A 5 -2.67 -18.83 7.28
N SER A 6 -3.66 -19.30 8.04
CA SER A 6 -4.95 -19.80 7.55
C SER A 6 -6.08 -18.84 7.91
N GLY A 7 -6.93 -18.51 6.95
CA GLY A 7 -8.11 -17.66 7.19
C GLY A 7 -7.76 -16.20 7.50
N ALA A 8 -6.54 -15.76 7.19
CA ALA A 8 -6.12 -14.37 7.34
C ALA A 8 -7.16 -13.36 6.83
N PRO A 9 -7.75 -13.48 5.62
CA PRO A 9 -8.70 -12.48 5.12
C PRO A 9 -9.88 -12.22 6.05
N LYS A 10 -10.47 -13.29 6.60
CA LYS A 10 -11.61 -13.21 7.53
C LYS A 10 -11.21 -12.61 8.88
N TYR A 11 -10.04 -13.00 9.39
CA TYR A 11 -9.53 -12.46 10.64
C TYR A 11 -9.28 -10.95 10.55
N ILE A 12 -8.64 -10.52 9.46
CA ILE A 12 -8.34 -9.12 9.19
C ILE A 12 -9.63 -8.32 9.08
N GLN A 13 -10.59 -8.84 8.31
CA GLN A 13 -11.88 -8.20 8.16
C GLN A 13 -12.55 -7.97 9.51
N LYS A 14 -12.67 -9.02 10.32
CA LYS A 14 -13.33 -8.92 11.62
C LYS A 14 -12.65 -7.88 12.50
N LEU A 15 -11.32 -7.87 12.52
CA LEU A 15 -10.61 -6.87 13.30
C LEU A 15 -10.83 -5.45 12.76
N LEU A 16 -10.85 -5.25 11.43
CA LEU A 16 -11.17 -3.94 10.84
C LEU A 16 -12.59 -3.49 11.17
N GLU A 17 -13.56 -4.41 11.24
CA GLU A 17 -14.92 -4.13 11.70
C GLU A 17 -14.95 -3.72 13.17
N ASP A 18 -14.24 -4.46 14.02
CA ASP A 18 -14.17 -4.20 15.47
C ASP A 18 -13.56 -2.81 15.76
N VAL A 19 -12.51 -2.41 15.04
CA VAL A 19 -11.81 -1.13 15.26
C VAL A 19 -12.32 0.00 14.34
N LYS A 20 -13.34 -0.24 13.51
CA LYS A 20 -13.84 0.75 12.53
C LYS A 20 -14.24 2.08 13.17
N GLY A 21 -14.80 2.05 14.38
CA GLY A 21 -15.19 3.24 15.12
C GLY A 21 -14.01 4.05 15.67
N GLU A 22 -12.83 3.45 15.73
CA GLU A 22 -11.59 4.06 16.23
C GLU A 22 -10.70 4.57 15.10
N ILE A 23 -10.92 4.10 13.86
CA ILE A 23 -10.17 4.54 12.68
C ILE A 23 -10.64 5.93 12.25
N ASP A 24 -9.71 6.88 12.31
CA ASP A 24 -9.89 8.22 11.78
C ASP A 24 -9.06 8.47 10.50
N SER A 25 -9.13 9.69 9.97
CA SER A 25 -8.38 10.10 8.78
C SER A 25 -6.85 10.18 8.97
N ASN A 26 -6.36 10.04 10.20
CA ASN A 26 -4.94 10.07 10.56
C ASN A 26 -4.38 8.68 10.92
N THR A 27 -5.24 7.67 11.00
CA THR A 27 -4.89 6.32 11.44
C THR A 27 -4.09 5.58 10.36
N ILE A 28 -3.00 4.94 10.79
CA ILE A 28 -2.15 4.07 9.96
C ILE A 28 -2.08 2.70 10.64
N ILE A 29 -2.48 1.65 9.92
CA ILE A 29 -2.43 0.27 10.41
C ILE A 29 -1.30 -0.48 9.71
N VAL A 30 -0.28 -0.81 10.48
CA VAL A 30 0.90 -1.54 10.00
C VAL A 30 0.83 -3.01 10.41
N GLY A 31 0.95 -3.93 9.46
CA GLY A 31 0.91 -5.36 9.76
C GLY A 31 1.44 -6.25 8.65
N ASP A 32 1.66 -7.52 8.99
CA ASP A 32 1.84 -8.59 8.02
C ASP A 32 0.52 -9.34 7.91
N PHE A 33 -0.10 -9.23 6.74
CA PHE A 33 -1.45 -9.74 6.51
C PHE A 33 -1.42 -11.10 5.77
N ASN A 34 -0.23 -11.58 5.39
CA ASN A 34 0.02 -12.89 4.74
C ASN A 34 -0.89 -13.19 3.53
N THR A 35 -1.58 -12.19 2.96
CA THR A 35 -2.59 -12.33 1.91
C THR A 35 -2.33 -11.32 0.81
N PRO A 36 -2.14 -11.75 -0.45
CA PRO A 36 -2.01 -10.84 -1.58
C PRO A 36 -3.38 -10.21 -1.90
N LEU A 37 -3.56 -8.92 -1.61
CA LEU A 37 -4.80 -8.17 -1.88
C LEU A 37 -5.09 -7.92 -3.37
N SER A 38 -4.17 -8.26 -4.27
CA SER A 38 -4.48 -8.20 -5.70
C SER A 38 -3.60 -9.16 -6.50
N PRO A 39 -4.03 -9.50 -7.73
CA PRO A 39 -3.46 -10.58 -8.55
C PRO A 39 -2.11 -10.21 -9.18
N MET A 40 -1.25 -9.50 -8.45
CA MET A 40 -0.02 -8.92 -8.98
C MET A 40 1.21 -9.83 -8.85
N VAL A 41 1.13 -10.92 -8.07
CA VAL A 41 2.25 -11.86 -7.94
C VAL A 41 2.21 -12.85 -9.11
N LYS A 42 3.18 -12.73 -10.02
CA LYS A 42 3.27 -13.44 -11.30
C LYS A 42 3.56 -14.94 -11.12
N SER A 43 2.69 -15.78 -11.69
CA SER A 43 3.02 -16.92 -12.58
C SER A 43 1.76 -17.68 -13.00
N SER A 44 0.70 -17.59 -12.18
CA SER A 44 -0.61 -18.17 -12.45
C SER A 44 -1.66 -17.07 -12.43
N LYS A 45 -2.66 -17.16 -13.32
CA LYS A 45 -3.90 -16.36 -13.25
C LYS A 45 -4.70 -16.80 -12.01
N GLN A 46 -4.13 -16.69 -10.82
CA GLN A 46 -4.80 -17.01 -9.56
C GLN A 46 -5.92 -16.00 -9.39
N LYS A 47 -7.14 -16.51 -9.54
CA LYS A 47 -8.37 -15.80 -9.25
C LYS A 47 -8.30 -15.34 -7.79
N ILE A 48 -8.49 -14.04 -7.56
CA ILE A 48 -8.66 -13.51 -6.21
C ILE A 48 -9.77 -14.34 -5.55
N SER A 49 -9.51 -14.86 -4.36
CA SER A 49 -10.55 -15.61 -3.63
C SER A 49 -11.70 -14.65 -3.30
N LYS A 50 -12.92 -15.19 -3.11
CA LYS A 50 -14.07 -14.36 -2.71
C LYS A 50 -13.79 -13.60 -1.39
N GLU A 51 -13.07 -14.24 -0.48
CA GLU A 51 -12.70 -13.68 0.83
C GLU A 51 -11.73 -12.50 0.69
N THR A 52 -10.76 -12.58 -0.22
CA THR A 52 -9.85 -11.46 -0.50
C THR A 52 -10.55 -10.31 -1.23
N SER A 53 -11.50 -10.61 -2.13
CA SER A 53 -12.33 -9.58 -2.76
C SER A 53 -13.14 -8.81 -1.72
N PHE A 54 -13.80 -9.53 -0.81
CA PHE A 54 -14.63 -8.94 0.23
C PHE A 54 -13.81 -8.11 1.24
N LEU A 55 -12.58 -8.55 1.53
CA LEU A 55 -11.64 -7.76 2.32
C LEU A 55 -11.26 -6.45 1.62
N ASN A 56 -11.03 -6.46 0.30
CA ASN A 56 -10.78 -5.22 -0.45
C ASN A 56 -11.98 -4.27 -0.38
N ASP A 57 -13.19 -4.79 -0.56
CA ASP A 57 -14.42 -3.98 -0.47
C ASP A 57 -14.56 -3.36 0.93
N SER A 58 -14.21 -4.11 1.98
CA SER A 58 -14.23 -3.64 3.37
C SER A 58 -13.22 -2.52 3.61
N LEU A 59 -11.99 -2.65 3.08
CA LEU A 59 -10.95 -1.62 3.13
C LEU A 59 -11.38 -0.32 2.43
N ASP A 60 -12.02 -0.44 1.27
CA ASP A 60 -12.54 0.70 0.51
C ASP A 60 -13.65 1.43 1.28
N GLN A 61 -14.54 0.71 1.97
CA GLN A 61 -15.59 1.32 2.80
C GLN A 61 -15.03 2.16 3.96
N ILE A 62 -13.88 1.77 4.52
CA ILE A 62 -13.21 2.49 5.62
C ILE A 62 -12.10 3.42 5.12
N LYS A 63 -12.00 3.64 3.80
CA LYS A 63 -11.01 4.51 3.14
C LYS A 63 -9.56 4.19 3.53
N LEU A 64 -9.25 2.91 3.75
CA LEU A 64 -7.89 2.45 3.96
C LEU A 64 -7.31 1.95 2.64
N ILE A 65 -6.13 2.44 2.28
CA ILE A 65 -5.47 2.05 1.02
C ILE A 65 -4.11 1.44 1.31
N ASN A 66 -3.67 0.56 0.39
CA ASN A 66 -2.36 -0.06 0.46
C ASN A 66 -1.26 0.98 0.17
N ILE A 67 -0.50 1.32 1.19
CA ILE A 67 0.56 2.34 1.18
C ILE A 67 1.61 2.04 0.12
N PHE A 68 2.03 0.78 0.04
CA PHE A 68 3.07 0.35 -0.90
C PHE A 68 2.65 0.61 -2.35
N ARG A 69 1.38 0.39 -2.70
CA ARG A 69 0.85 0.65 -4.04
C ARG A 69 0.72 2.14 -4.35
N THR A 70 0.35 2.94 -3.37
CA THR A 70 0.27 4.40 -3.53
C THR A 70 1.62 4.97 -3.95
N PHE A 71 2.71 4.47 -3.37
CA PHE A 71 4.06 4.93 -3.71
C PHE A 71 4.67 4.24 -4.96
N HIS A 72 4.13 3.09 -5.37
CA HIS A 72 4.63 2.29 -6.51
C HIS A 72 3.47 1.81 -7.42
N PRO A 73 2.84 2.72 -8.19
CA PRO A 73 1.79 2.35 -9.12
C PRO A 73 2.28 1.36 -10.20
N LYS A 74 1.39 0.47 -10.65
CA LYS A 74 1.69 -0.49 -11.72
C LYS A 74 2.16 0.25 -12.98
N GLY A 75 3.40 -0.01 -13.40
CA GLY A 75 4.01 0.61 -14.58
C GLY A 75 5.38 1.23 -14.32
N GLN A 76 5.79 1.42 -13.06
CA GLN A 76 7.20 1.71 -12.76
C GLN A 76 8.00 0.41 -12.88
N ASN A 77 8.91 0.35 -13.84
CA ASN A 77 9.84 -0.77 -14.03
C ASN A 77 10.74 -0.90 -12.80
N ILE A 78 10.32 -1.68 -11.81
CA ILE A 78 11.17 -2.09 -10.69
C ILE A 78 12.01 -3.30 -11.16
N HIS A 79 12.88 -3.05 -12.12
CA HIS A 79 13.95 -3.95 -12.56
C HIS A 79 15.02 -3.97 -11.45
N SER A 80 14.85 -4.71 -10.35
CA SER A 80 16.00 -5.12 -9.50
C SER A 80 15.68 -6.01 -8.31
N SER A 81 14.42 -6.18 -7.88
CA SER A 81 14.20 -6.84 -6.58
C SER A 81 13.00 -7.78 -6.53
N GLN A 82 12.77 -8.61 -7.54
CA GLN A 82 11.64 -9.57 -7.52
C GLN A 82 11.66 -10.50 -6.28
N VAL A 83 12.83 -10.89 -5.78
CA VAL A 83 12.97 -11.76 -4.59
C VAL A 83 12.69 -11.02 -3.29
N HIS A 84 13.20 -9.79 -3.13
CA HIS A 84 12.93 -8.98 -1.93
C HIS A 84 11.49 -8.45 -1.91
N MET A 85 10.92 -8.16 -3.08
CA MET A 85 9.59 -7.56 -3.22
C MET A 85 8.46 -8.54 -2.92
N GLY A 86 8.64 -9.86 -3.11
CA GLY A 86 7.64 -10.85 -2.70
C GLY A 86 7.35 -10.80 -1.20
N HIS A 87 8.39 -10.59 -0.38
CA HIS A 87 8.26 -10.44 1.07
C HIS A 87 7.59 -9.12 1.48
N PHE A 88 7.91 -8.01 0.82
CA PHE A 88 7.28 -6.71 1.10
C PHE A 88 5.86 -6.58 0.56
N GLN A 89 5.50 -7.34 -0.49
CA GLN A 89 4.14 -7.35 -1.05
C GLN A 89 3.16 -8.19 -0.21
N ASN A 90 3.65 -9.17 0.53
CA ASN A 90 2.86 -9.91 1.53
C ASN A 90 2.66 -9.10 2.83
N ARG A 91 3.60 -8.19 3.12
CA ARG A 91 3.51 -7.21 4.22
C ARG A 91 2.62 -6.05 3.80
N LEU A 92 1.34 -6.14 4.13
CA LEU A 92 0.38 -5.10 3.83
C LEU A 92 0.51 -3.94 4.85
N TYR A 93 1.00 -2.81 4.38
CA TYR A 93 0.89 -1.54 5.11
C TYR A 93 -0.37 -0.83 4.60
N ILE A 94 -1.34 -0.58 5.47
CA ILE A 94 -2.58 0.14 5.14
C ILE A 94 -2.67 1.43 5.95
N GLY A 95 -3.08 2.50 5.31
CA GLY A 95 -3.25 3.78 5.98
C GLY A 95 -4.43 4.55 5.42
N SER A 96 -4.88 5.55 6.17
CA SER A 96 -5.96 6.42 5.71
C SER A 96 -5.60 7.06 4.36
N GLN A 97 -6.54 6.99 3.42
CA GLN A 97 -6.43 7.62 2.11
C GLN A 97 -6.12 9.13 2.22
N ALA A 98 -6.78 9.84 3.14
CA ALA A 98 -6.58 11.29 3.30
C ALA A 98 -5.15 11.62 3.73
N LYS A 99 -4.63 10.92 4.75
CA LYS A 99 -3.25 11.12 5.21
C LYS A 99 -2.22 10.78 4.14
N LEU A 100 -2.46 9.70 3.39
CA LEU A 100 -1.54 9.25 2.36
C LEU A 100 -1.51 10.18 1.14
N LEU A 101 -2.65 10.75 0.77
CA LEU A 101 -2.71 11.79 -0.27
C LEU A 101 -1.90 13.02 0.14
N GLN A 102 -2.08 13.52 1.38
CA GLN A 102 -1.29 14.64 1.89
C GLN A 102 0.21 14.37 1.85
N VAL A 103 0.66 13.21 2.35
CA VAL A 103 2.08 12.83 2.32
C VAL A 103 2.62 12.74 0.90
N GLN A 104 1.80 12.29 -0.05
CA GLN A 104 2.20 12.18 -1.45
C GLN A 104 2.30 13.57 -2.12
N GLU A 105 1.42 14.50 -1.78
CA GLU A 105 1.50 15.91 -2.21
C GLU A 105 2.75 16.59 -1.65
N ASP A 106 2.99 16.46 -0.34
CA ASP A 106 4.18 17.03 0.32
C ASP A 106 5.47 16.49 -0.30
N ARG A 107 5.52 15.17 -0.54
CA ARG A 107 6.65 14.53 -1.24
C ARG A 107 6.85 15.11 -2.64
N ASN A 108 5.78 15.31 -3.40
CA ASN A 108 5.86 15.86 -4.75
C ASN A 108 6.35 17.32 -4.72
N HIS A 109 5.87 18.11 -3.76
CA HIS A 109 6.29 19.48 -3.55
C HIS A 109 7.78 19.57 -3.18
N ILE A 110 8.26 18.76 -2.23
CA ILE A 110 9.68 18.70 -1.84
C ILE A 110 10.55 18.30 -3.03
N LYS A 111 10.16 17.29 -3.82
CA LYS A 111 10.88 16.91 -5.03
C LYS A 111 10.99 18.06 -6.02
N HIS A 112 9.91 18.81 -6.21
CA HIS A 112 9.91 19.96 -7.09
C HIS A 112 10.85 21.07 -6.58
N LEU A 113 10.82 21.37 -5.27
CA LEU A 113 11.72 22.33 -4.64
C LEU A 113 13.17 21.93 -4.83
N LEU A 114 13.53 20.68 -4.48
CA LEU A 114 14.89 20.17 -4.65
C LEU A 114 15.36 20.24 -6.10
N ARG A 115 14.49 19.87 -7.07
CA ARG A 115 14.78 19.98 -8.50
C ARG A 115 15.01 21.45 -8.91
N SER A 116 14.17 22.37 -8.44
CA SER A 116 14.30 23.81 -8.74
C SER A 116 15.60 24.40 -8.18
N GLN A 117 16.02 23.97 -6.99
CA GLN A 117 17.30 24.36 -6.39
C GLN A 117 18.47 23.80 -7.21
N TRP A 118 18.38 22.54 -7.63
CA TRP A 118 19.38 21.89 -8.48
C TRP A 118 19.65 22.65 -9.79
N TYR A 119 18.59 23.10 -10.47
CA TYR A 119 18.72 23.93 -11.68
C TYR A 119 19.30 25.32 -11.40
N LYS A 120 18.97 25.93 -10.26
CA LYS A 120 19.53 27.22 -9.84
C LYS A 120 21.02 27.14 -9.52
N THR A 121 21.49 25.99 -9.03
CA THR A 121 22.92 25.75 -8.72
C THR A 121 23.77 25.35 -9.92
N GLY A 122 23.22 25.34 -11.14
CA GLY A 122 24.02 25.28 -12.37
C GLY A 122 24.55 23.91 -12.79
N ASN A 123 23.97 22.79 -12.32
CA ASN A 123 24.30 21.46 -12.84
C ASN A 123 23.24 20.97 -13.84
N PRO A 124 23.41 21.23 -15.15
CA PRO A 124 22.59 20.57 -16.18
C PRO A 124 22.98 19.09 -16.26
N LEU A 125 21.97 18.22 -16.44
CA LEU A 125 22.18 16.81 -16.74
C LEU A 125 22.95 16.70 -18.06
N GLN A 126 24.13 16.08 -18.05
CA GLN A 126 24.79 15.56 -19.24
C GLN A 126 24.08 14.30 -19.73
#